data_AF-A0A6G9SNF8-F1
#
_entry.id   AF-A0A6G9SNF8-F1
#
_cell.length_a   1.000
_cell.length_b   1.000
_cell.length_c   1.000
_cell.angle_alpha   90.00
_cell.angle_beta   90.00
_cell.angle_gamma   90.00
#
_symmetry.space_group_name_H-M   'P 1'
#
loop_
_entity.id
_entity.type
_entity.pdbx_description
1 polymer ?
#
loop_
_entity_poly.entity_id
_entity_poly.type
_entity_poly.pdbx_seq_one_letter_code
_entity_poly.pdbx_strand_id
1 'polypeptide(L)'
;MLQNLGHQSQGITVHATKSFSLTGNIPNQRLGSIIKIDNLGTGLPGDILIAANRLSLKDGGQIWNSAFSKGLSGNITVNVQGLMDLNGFVPANPAIPSSILTNTTSSSNGGDILVSTSNLRIGNGATIASSSVASGKAGRVGINVKDLIEIAGNNPISKVPGSITSSTLLWVMQITLWLTHPD
;
A
#
# COMPACT_ATOMS: atom_id res chain seq x y z
N MET A 1 -0.32 -13.29 9.99
CA MET A 1 0.54 -12.78 8.91
C MET A 1 0.49 -13.76 7.77
N LEU A 2 0.19 -13.32 6.55
CA LEU A 2 0.38 -14.10 5.33
C LEU A 2 1.45 -13.38 4.49
N GLN A 3 2.57 -14.03 4.22
CA GLN A 3 3.70 -13.42 3.52
C GLN A 3 4.23 -14.36 2.44
N ASN A 4 4.50 -13.83 1.25
CA ASN A 4 5.31 -14.49 0.24
C ASN A 4 6.64 -13.74 0.05
N LEU A 5 7.75 -14.49 0.00
CA LEU A 5 9.10 -13.98 -0.22
C LEU A 5 9.51 -14.38 -1.63
N GLY A 6 9.59 -13.39 -2.53
CA GLY A 6 9.57 -13.49 -3.99
C GLY A 6 10.75 -14.19 -4.68
N HIS A 7 11.21 -15.34 -4.19
CA HIS A 7 11.97 -16.29 -5.01
C HIS A 7 11.04 -17.17 -5.88
N GLN A 8 9.73 -17.16 -5.61
CA GLN A 8 8.70 -17.85 -6.38
C GLN A 8 7.74 -16.83 -7.01
N SER A 9 7.45 -16.97 -8.30
CA SER A 9 6.58 -16.06 -9.07
C SER A 9 5.09 -16.15 -8.72
N GLN A 10 4.71 -16.87 -7.67
CA GLN A 10 3.31 -17.11 -7.34
C GLN A 10 2.75 -15.92 -6.55
N GLY A 11 1.61 -15.37 -6.98
CA GLY A 11 0.92 -14.30 -6.27
C GLY A 11 0.22 -14.77 -5.00
N ILE A 12 -0.50 -13.85 -4.36
CA ILE A 12 -1.44 -14.16 -3.28
C ILE A 12 -2.84 -13.89 -3.79
N THR A 13 -3.69 -14.91 -3.77
CA THR A 13 -5.10 -14.77 -4.16
C THR A 13 -6.01 -15.10 -2.98
N VAL A 14 -6.92 -14.18 -2.65
CA VAL A 14 -7.93 -14.36 -1.61
C VAL A 14 -9.32 -14.25 -2.23
N HIS A 15 -10.13 -15.30 -2.07
CA HIS A 15 -11.55 -15.30 -2.42
C HIS A 15 -12.39 -15.51 -1.16
N ALA A 16 -13.05 -14.46 -0.69
CA ALA A 16 -13.94 -14.50 0.47
C ALA A 16 -15.40 -14.28 0.03
N THR A 17 -16.27 -15.25 0.23
CA THR A 17 -17.68 -15.15 -0.25
C THR A 17 -18.52 -14.14 0.54
N LYS A 18 -18.12 -13.79 1.76
CA LYS A 18 -18.84 -12.86 2.64
C LYS A 18 -17.98 -11.66 3.02
N SER A 19 -17.03 -11.87 3.92
CA SER A 19 -16.19 -10.80 4.45
C SER A 19 -14.75 -11.25 4.49
N PHE A 20 -13.85 -10.37 4.09
CA PHE A 20 -12.44 -10.48 4.36
C PHE A 20 -12.03 -9.34 5.29
N SER A 21 -11.34 -9.65 6.39
CA SER A 21 -10.99 -8.66 7.42
C SER A 21 -9.54 -8.85 7.84
N LEU A 22 -8.76 -7.77 7.75
CA LEU A 22 -7.44 -7.67 8.35
C LEU A 22 -7.57 -6.67 9.49
N THR A 23 -7.77 -7.21 10.68
CA THR A 23 -8.02 -6.46 11.92
C THR A 23 -7.19 -7.05 13.04
N GLY A 24 -6.95 -6.26 14.08
CA GLY A 24 -6.21 -6.70 15.25
C GLY A 24 -4.69 -6.62 15.08
N ASN A 25 -4.02 -6.68 16.24
CA ASN A 25 -2.60 -6.40 16.38
C ASN A 25 -1.92 -7.54 17.14
N ILE A 26 -0.61 -7.68 16.95
CA ILE A 26 0.19 -8.55 17.82
C ILE A 26 0.12 -8.07 19.29
N PRO A 27 0.40 -8.90 20.30
CA PRO A 27 0.18 -8.55 21.72
C PRO A 27 0.85 -7.25 22.20
N ASN A 28 2.02 -6.90 21.66
CA ASN A 28 2.69 -5.63 21.96
C ASN A 28 2.11 -4.42 21.20
N GLN A 29 1.06 -4.65 20.41
CA GLN A 29 0.34 -3.71 19.57
C GLN A 29 1.21 -2.95 18.56
N ARG A 30 2.39 -3.45 18.18
CA ARG A 30 3.30 -2.72 17.26
C ARG A 30 3.09 -3.01 15.79
N LEU A 31 2.38 -4.09 15.46
CA LEU A 31 2.08 -4.50 14.08
C LEU A 31 0.61 -4.91 13.98
N GLY A 32 -0.05 -4.51 12.90
CA GLY A 32 -1.39 -4.96 12.54
C GLY A 32 -1.38 -6.23 11.68
N SER A 33 -2.56 -6.73 11.37
CA SER A 33 -2.74 -7.85 10.43
C SER A 33 -2.27 -7.49 9.02
N ILE A 34 -1.50 -8.36 8.36
CA ILE A 34 -0.92 -8.07 7.05
C ILE A 34 -0.98 -9.26 6.07
N ILE A 35 -1.30 -8.95 4.81
CA ILE A 35 -0.97 -9.74 3.61
C ILE A 35 0.17 -9.03 2.90
N LYS A 36 1.28 -9.73 2.64
CA LYS A 36 2.47 -9.13 2.02
C LYS A 36 3.11 -9.98 0.94
N ILE A 37 3.58 -9.36 -0.12
CA ILE A 37 4.59 -9.92 -1.04
C ILE A 37 5.84 -9.05 -0.98
N ASP A 38 6.99 -9.67 -0.75
CA ASP A 38 8.30 -9.02 -0.79
C ASP A 38 9.14 -9.58 -1.93
N ASN A 39 9.31 -8.83 -3.01
CA ASN A 39 10.21 -9.19 -4.10
C ASN A 39 11.66 -8.83 -3.72
N LEU A 40 12.43 -9.85 -3.37
CA LEU A 40 13.85 -9.75 -3.04
C LEU A 40 14.76 -10.13 -4.23
N GLY A 41 14.19 -10.71 -5.30
CA GLY A 41 14.90 -11.15 -6.50
C GLY A 41 14.77 -10.18 -7.67
N THR A 42 15.43 -10.45 -8.79
CA THR A 42 15.30 -9.63 -10.01
C THR A 42 14.19 -10.10 -10.95
N GLY A 43 13.46 -11.15 -10.55
CA GLY A 43 12.39 -11.76 -11.34
C GLY A 43 11.07 -10.99 -11.30
N LEU A 44 10.10 -11.49 -12.07
CA LEU A 44 8.74 -10.96 -12.06
C LEU A 44 8.10 -11.22 -10.69
N PRO A 45 7.55 -10.18 -10.03
CA PRO A 45 6.87 -10.33 -8.76
C PRO A 45 5.53 -11.05 -8.94
N GLY A 46 5.06 -11.69 -7.86
CA GLY A 46 3.66 -12.10 -7.77
C GLY A 46 2.75 -10.90 -7.49
N ASP A 47 1.51 -10.98 -7.98
CA ASP A 47 0.46 -9.99 -7.69
C ASP A 47 -0.36 -10.39 -6.46
N ILE A 48 -1.06 -9.42 -5.87
CA ILE A 48 -2.07 -9.69 -4.84
C ILE A 48 -3.45 -9.46 -5.43
N LEU A 49 -4.30 -10.50 -5.40
CA LEU A 49 -5.67 -10.46 -5.88
C LEU A 49 -6.62 -10.73 -4.73
N ILE A 50 -7.52 -9.78 -4.44
CA ILE A 50 -8.54 -9.92 -3.40
C ILE A 50 -9.93 -9.81 -4.03
N ALA A 51 -10.76 -10.82 -3.82
CA ALA A 51 -12.17 -10.80 -4.17
C ALA A 51 -13.01 -11.04 -2.92
N ALA A 52 -13.90 -10.10 -2.58
CA ALA A 52 -14.78 -10.23 -1.42
C ALA A 52 -16.15 -9.57 -1.64
N ASN A 53 -17.14 -9.89 -0.81
CA ASN A 53 -18.36 -9.09 -0.73
C ASN A 53 -18.16 -7.86 0.20
N ARG A 54 -17.42 -8.02 1.29
CA ARG A 54 -16.98 -6.91 2.16
C ARG A 54 -15.50 -7.02 2.49
N LEU A 55 -14.80 -5.89 2.50
CA LEU A 55 -13.40 -5.79 2.93
C LEU A 55 -13.27 -4.80 4.08
N SER A 56 -12.58 -5.19 5.14
CA SER A 56 -12.30 -4.34 6.29
C SER A 56 -10.81 -4.37 6.62
N LEU A 57 -10.14 -3.22 6.54
CA LEU A 57 -8.77 -3.01 7.05
C LEU A 57 -8.85 -2.06 8.24
N LYS A 58 -8.62 -2.56 9.45
CA LYS A 58 -8.70 -1.75 10.69
C LYS A 58 -7.48 -1.93 11.55
N ASP A 59 -7.24 -0.94 12.41
CA ASP A 59 -6.20 -0.97 13.44
C ASP A 59 -4.79 -1.25 12.89
N GLY A 60 -4.51 -0.76 11.67
CA GLY A 60 -3.26 -1.01 10.97
C GLY A 60 -3.25 -2.27 10.10
N GLY A 61 -4.42 -2.71 9.63
CA GLY A 61 -4.53 -3.81 8.68
C GLY A 61 -3.95 -3.45 7.31
N GLN A 62 -3.05 -4.26 6.75
CA GLN A 62 -2.33 -3.92 5.51
C GLN A 62 -2.42 -5.00 4.43
N ILE A 63 -2.60 -4.57 3.18
CA ILE A 63 -2.34 -5.36 1.98
C ILE A 63 -1.18 -4.69 1.26
N TRP A 64 -0.06 -5.38 1.11
CA TRP A 64 1.19 -4.73 0.74
C TRP A 64 1.99 -5.55 -0.26
N ASN A 65 2.28 -5.00 -1.43
CA ASN A 65 3.24 -5.56 -2.38
C ASN A 65 4.48 -4.66 -2.42
N SER A 66 5.67 -5.21 -2.21
CA SER A 66 6.88 -4.42 -2.19
C SER A 66 8.02 -5.07 -2.97
N ALA A 67 8.88 -4.24 -3.55
CA ALA A 67 10.14 -4.67 -4.16
C ALA A 67 11.32 -3.97 -3.50
N PHE A 68 12.28 -4.76 -2.99
CA PHE A 68 13.48 -4.25 -2.33
C PHE A 68 14.73 -4.34 -3.20
N SER A 69 14.68 -5.15 -4.26
CA SER A 69 15.75 -5.35 -5.24
C SER A 69 15.49 -4.53 -6.51
N LYS A 70 16.34 -4.70 -7.52
CA LYS A 70 16.11 -4.18 -8.89
C LYS A 70 14.87 -4.82 -9.59
N GLY A 71 14.14 -5.73 -8.95
CA GLY A 71 12.89 -6.27 -9.47
C GLY A 71 11.76 -5.24 -9.47
N LEU A 72 10.71 -5.52 -10.24
CA LEU A 72 9.46 -4.74 -10.20
C LEU A 72 8.68 -5.08 -8.91
N SER A 73 7.90 -4.13 -8.40
CA SER A 73 6.83 -4.42 -7.43
C SER A 73 5.63 -4.99 -8.17
N GLY A 74 5.01 -6.03 -7.61
CA GLY A 74 3.78 -6.58 -8.19
C GLY A 74 2.61 -5.65 -7.97
N ASN A 75 1.52 -5.92 -8.69
CA ASN A 75 0.29 -5.16 -8.63
C ASN A 75 -0.60 -5.64 -7.48
N ILE A 76 -1.55 -4.81 -7.12
CA ILE A 76 -2.65 -5.18 -6.22
C ILE A 76 -3.97 -4.91 -6.93
N THR A 77 -4.79 -5.96 -7.06
CA THR A 77 -6.17 -5.84 -7.55
C THR A 77 -7.14 -6.22 -6.43
N VAL A 78 -8.07 -5.32 -6.12
CA VAL A 78 -9.10 -5.52 -5.09
C VAL A 78 -10.47 -5.33 -5.70
N ASN A 79 -11.29 -6.38 -5.66
CA ASN A 79 -12.68 -6.35 -6.12
C ASN A 79 -13.62 -6.67 -4.94
N VAL A 80 -14.40 -5.68 -4.53
CA VAL A 80 -15.29 -5.76 -3.36
C VAL A 80 -16.71 -5.42 -3.76
N GLN A 81 -17.62 -6.40 -3.80
CA GLN A 81 -18.98 -6.18 -4.30
C GLN A 81 -19.78 -5.15 -3.47
N GLY A 82 -19.59 -5.12 -2.15
CA GLY A 82 -20.31 -4.26 -1.24
C GLY A 82 -19.47 -3.10 -0.72
N LEU A 83 -19.11 -3.17 0.57
CA LEU A 83 -18.36 -2.13 1.28
C LEU A 83 -16.89 -2.51 1.43
N MET A 84 -16.04 -1.57 1.07
CA MET A 84 -14.63 -1.54 1.40
C MET A 84 -14.36 -0.44 2.43
N ASP A 85 -13.98 -0.85 3.65
CA ASP A 85 -13.77 0.04 4.80
C ASP A 85 -12.30 -0.04 5.25
N LEU A 86 -11.55 1.04 5.01
CA LEU A 86 -10.19 1.23 5.50
C LEU A 86 -10.22 2.26 6.60
N ASN A 87 -9.84 1.89 7.82
CA ASN A 87 -9.95 2.79 8.96
C ASN A 87 -8.76 2.67 9.92
N GLY A 88 -8.23 3.83 10.29
CA GLY A 88 -7.29 3.94 11.41
C GLY A 88 -5.88 3.47 11.10
N PHE A 89 -5.18 3.10 12.16
CA PHE A 89 -3.74 2.82 12.22
C PHE A 89 -3.47 1.93 13.42
N VAL A 90 -2.25 1.40 13.53
CA VAL A 90 -1.82 0.63 14.70
C VAL A 90 -1.81 1.53 15.95
N PRO A 91 -2.61 1.26 17.01
CA PRO A 91 -2.76 2.18 18.15
C PRO A 91 -1.44 2.53 18.86
N ALA A 92 -0.55 1.55 19.06
CA ALA A 92 0.75 1.77 19.69
C ALA A 92 1.86 2.20 18.71
N ASN A 93 1.55 2.28 17.41
CA ASN A 93 2.46 2.80 16.39
C ASN A 93 1.68 3.53 15.28
N PRO A 94 1.29 4.80 15.53
CA PRO A 94 0.44 5.56 14.60
C PRO A 94 1.06 5.85 13.23
N ALA A 95 2.34 5.53 13.04
CA ALA A 95 3.00 5.59 11.75
C ALA A 95 2.61 4.44 10.81
N ILE A 96 1.93 3.40 11.30
CA ILE A 96 1.46 2.26 10.50
C ILE A 96 -0.06 2.41 10.27
N PRO A 97 -0.50 2.98 9.15
CA PRO A 97 -1.92 3.09 8.82
C PRO A 97 -2.51 1.75 8.39
N SER A 98 -3.83 1.64 8.47
CA SER A 98 -4.57 0.65 7.69
C SER A 98 -4.43 1.00 6.21
N SER A 99 -3.98 0.06 5.38
CA SER A 99 -3.50 0.46 4.05
C SER A 99 -3.53 -0.60 2.96
N ILE A 100 -3.67 -0.13 1.71
CA ILE A 100 -3.31 -0.89 0.51
C ILE A 100 -2.14 -0.20 -0.16
N LEU A 101 -1.01 -0.90 -0.24
CA LEU A 101 0.26 -0.29 -0.60
C LEU A 101 1.01 -1.09 -1.66
N THR A 102 1.52 -0.37 -2.66
CA THR A 102 2.62 -0.86 -3.49
C THR A 102 3.81 0.06 -3.29
N ASN A 103 5.00 -0.51 -3.13
CA ASN A 103 6.21 0.31 -3.10
C ASN A 103 7.44 -0.39 -3.67
N THR A 104 8.39 0.42 -4.09
CA THR A 104 9.71 -0.02 -4.54
C THR A 104 10.78 0.84 -3.89
N THR A 105 11.85 0.22 -3.42
CA THR A 105 13.03 0.93 -2.89
C THR A 105 14.17 1.01 -3.91
N SER A 106 13.98 0.48 -5.11
CA SER A 106 14.97 0.51 -6.18
C SER A 106 14.59 1.48 -7.29
N SER A 107 15.47 1.65 -8.28
CA SER A 107 15.20 2.42 -9.50
C SER A 107 14.10 1.82 -10.39
N SER A 108 13.51 0.69 -10.00
CA SER A 108 12.42 0.03 -10.72
C SER A 108 11.07 0.66 -10.38
N ASN A 109 10.06 0.45 -11.23
CA ASN A 109 8.74 1.04 -11.04
C ASN A 109 7.95 0.35 -9.92
N GLY A 110 7.15 1.13 -9.19
CA GLY A 110 6.16 0.64 -8.24
C GLY A 110 5.00 -0.04 -8.96
N GLY A 111 4.33 -0.96 -8.28
CA GLY A 111 3.18 -1.67 -8.83
C GLY A 111 1.93 -0.80 -8.90
N ASP A 112 1.02 -1.12 -9.81
CA ASP A 112 -0.29 -0.50 -9.90
C ASP A 112 -1.22 -1.04 -8.81
N ILE A 113 -2.13 -0.20 -8.34
CA ILE A 113 -3.24 -0.57 -7.47
C ILE A 113 -4.54 -0.31 -8.23
N LEU A 114 -5.35 -1.36 -8.40
CA LEU A 114 -6.69 -1.25 -8.96
C LEU A 114 -7.73 -1.69 -7.93
N VAL A 115 -8.66 -0.80 -7.59
CA VAL A 115 -9.75 -1.07 -6.66
C VAL A 115 -11.08 -0.90 -7.38
N SER A 116 -11.98 -1.87 -7.21
CA SER A 116 -13.37 -1.78 -7.63
C SER A 116 -14.28 -2.10 -6.46
N THR A 117 -15.23 -1.21 -6.14
CA THR A 117 -16.23 -1.48 -5.10
C THR A 117 -17.54 -0.73 -5.26
N SER A 118 -18.61 -1.16 -4.58
CA SER A 118 -19.84 -0.37 -4.55
C SER A 118 -19.70 0.84 -3.64
N ASN A 119 -19.11 0.67 -2.45
CA ASN A 119 -18.93 1.73 -1.48
C ASN A 119 -17.50 1.69 -0.92
N LEU A 120 -16.81 2.84 -0.94
CA LEU A 120 -15.47 3.00 -0.40
C LEU A 120 -15.48 4.00 0.76
N ARG A 121 -14.97 3.56 1.92
CA ARG A 121 -14.70 4.42 3.07
C ARG A 121 -13.22 4.37 3.43
N ILE A 122 -12.60 5.55 3.53
CA ILE A 122 -11.23 5.73 4.00
C ILE A 122 -11.26 6.70 5.17
N GLY A 123 -10.99 6.19 6.35
CA GLY A 123 -11.16 6.88 7.61
C GLY A 123 -9.89 7.00 8.44
N ASN A 124 -9.78 8.07 9.24
CA ASN A 124 -8.87 8.15 10.38
C ASN A 124 -7.38 7.90 10.03
N GLY A 125 -6.92 8.45 8.91
CA GLY A 125 -5.52 8.33 8.45
C GLY A 125 -5.18 7.05 7.70
N ALA A 126 -6.17 6.23 7.35
CA ALA A 126 -5.97 5.08 6.46
C ALA A 126 -5.61 5.51 5.03
N THR A 127 -4.92 4.66 4.26
CA THR A 127 -4.38 5.07 2.96
C THR A 127 -4.38 4.00 1.88
N ILE A 128 -4.57 4.42 0.63
CA ILE A 128 -4.27 3.62 -0.56
C ILE A 128 -3.16 4.33 -1.32
N ALA A 129 -1.98 3.71 -1.45
CA ALA A 129 -0.84 4.40 -2.04
C ALA A 129 0.07 3.51 -2.86
N SER A 130 0.48 4.02 -4.02
CA SER A 130 1.63 3.50 -4.77
C SER A 130 2.79 4.47 -4.63
N SER A 131 3.98 3.96 -4.30
CA SER A 131 5.16 4.79 -4.11
C SER A 131 6.44 4.20 -4.68
N SER A 132 7.40 5.06 -4.98
CA SER A 132 8.76 4.69 -5.33
C SER A 132 9.74 5.57 -4.55
N VAL A 133 10.77 4.97 -3.96
CA VAL A 133 11.74 5.67 -3.10
C VAL A 133 13.00 6.11 -3.85
N ALA A 134 13.28 5.54 -5.02
CA ALA A 134 14.42 5.93 -5.85
C ALA A 134 13.94 6.53 -7.19
N SER A 135 14.76 6.46 -8.23
CA SER A 135 14.46 7.04 -9.55
C SER A 135 13.34 6.34 -10.33
N GLY A 136 12.79 5.23 -9.82
CA GLY A 136 11.69 4.51 -10.46
C GLY A 136 10.37 5.28 -10.33
N LYS A 137 9.42 5.09 -11.25
CA LYS A 137 8.10 5.73 -11.16
C LYS A 137 7.19 4.94 -10.22
N ALA A 138 6.42 5.64 -9.39
CA ALA A 138 5.28 5.02 -8.73
C ALA A 138 4.27 4.50 -9.75
N GLY A 139 3.57 3.43 -9.39
CA GLY A 139 2.47 2.89 -10.17
C GLY A 139 1.21 3.75 -10.04
N ARG A 140 0.24 3.49 -10.89
CA ARG A 140 -1.07 4.13 -10.89
C ARG A 140 -1.92 3.59 -9.75
N VAL A 141 -2.69 4.46 -9.12
CA VAL A 141 -3.79 4.05 -8.23
C VAL A 141 -5.11 4.37 -8.93
N GLY A 142 -5.78 3.33 -9.41
CA GLY A 142 -7.09 3.39 -10.07
C GLY A 142 -8.20 2.93 -9.13
N ILE A 143 -9.21 3.77 -8.92
CA ILE A 143 -10.31 3.52 -8.00
C ILE A 143 -11.62 3.66 -8.77
N ASN A 144 -12.37 2.56 -8.89
CA ASN A 144 -13.69 2.51 -9.48
C ASN A 144 -14.73 2.27 -8.39
N VAL A 145 -15.62 3.23 -8.16
CA VAL A 145 -16.62 3.16 -7.10
C VAL A 145 -18.00 3.44 -7.68
N LYS A 146 -18.96 2.55 -7.38
CA LYS A 146 -20.30 2.62 -7.96
C LYS A 146 -21.18 3.68 -7.30
N ASP A 147 -21.22 3.69 -5.97
CA ASP A 147 -22.25 4.42 -5.22
C ASP A 147 -21.67 5.56 -4.39
N LEU A 148 -20.73 5.28 -3.46
CA LEU A 148 -20.23 6.27 -2.50
C LEU A 148 -18.72 6.17 -2.27
N ILE A 149 -18.05 7.33 -2.34
CA ILE A 149 -16.71 7.54 -1.81
C ILE A 149 -16.80 8.47 -0.60
N GLU A 150 -16.30 8.00 0.55
CA GLU A 150 -16.17 8.79 1.77
C GLU A 150 -14.72 8.75 2.23
N ILE A 151 -14.06 9.91 2.25
CA ILE A 151 -12.70 10.07 2.77
C ILE A 151 -12.76 11.12 3.87
N ALA A 152 -12.58 10.69 5.12
CA ALA A 152 -12.81 11.56 6.27
C ALA A 152 -11.92 11.20 7.45
N GLY A 153 -11.72 12.17 8.33
CA GLY A 153 -10.98 11.96 9.58
C GLY A 153 -9.46 11.90 9.39
N ASN A 154 -8.78 12.36 10.43
CA ASN A 154 -7.32 12.37 10.52
C ASN A 154 -6.88 11.32 11.52
N ASN A 155 -5.68 10.81 11.35
CA ASN A 155 -4.97 10.21 12.46
C ASN A 155 -4.81 11.30 13.56
N PRO A 156 -5.39 11.12 14.76
CA PRO A 156 -5.40 12.16 15.79
C PRO A 156 -4.00 12.45 16.32
N ILE A 157 -3.04 11.54 16.12
CA ILE A 157 -1.66 11.65 16.60
C ILE A 157 -0.78 12.27 15.52
N SER A 158 -0.69 11.66 14.33
CA SER A 158 0.17 12.17 13.24
C SER A 158 -0.45 13.32 12.45
N LYS A 159 -1.74 13.61 12.66
CA LYS A 159 -2.55 14.60 11.91
C LYS A 159 -2.66 14.33 10.41
N VAL A 160 -2.28 13.13 9.96
CA VAL A 160 -2.38 12.73 8.55
C VAL A 160 -3.82 12.34 8.21
N PRO A 161 -4.43 12.90 7.15
CA PRO A 161 -5.78 12.54 6.70
C PRO A 161 -5.82 11.17 6.03
N GLY A 162 -7.02 10.62 5.86
CA GLY A 162 -7.22 9.52 4.91
C GLY A 162 -6.83 9.94 3.49
N SER A 163 -6.20 9.07 2.71
CA SER A 163 -5.66 9.47 1.38
C SER A 163 -5.66 8.37 0.32
N ILE A 164 -5.66 8.80 -0.94
CA ILE A 164 -5.39 7.97 -2.13
C ILE A 164 -4.27 8.66 -2.91
N THR A 165 -3.11 8.03 -3.06
CA THR A 165 -1.92 8.71 -3.60
C THR A 165 -1.09 7.84 -4.55
N SER A 166 -0.44 8.47 -5.52
CA SER A 166 0.64 7.88 -6.31
C SER A 166 1.78 8.88 -6.30
N SER A 167 2.96 8.47 -5.82
CA SER A 167 4.06 9.42 -5.60
C SER A 167 5.44 8.82 -5.80
N THR A 168 6.29 9.51 -6.54
CA THR A 168 7.72 9.18 -6.69
C THR A 168 8.52 10.10 -5.80
N LEU A 169 9.31 9.55 -4.89
CA LEU A 169 10.23 10.30 -4.03
C LEU A 169 11.62 10.29 -4.67
N LEU A 170 12.06 11.43 -5.18
CA LEU A 170 13.40 11.59 -5.72
C LEU A 170 14.35 12.04 -4.60
N TRP A 171 15.25 11.16 -4.16
CA TRP A 171 16.41 11.59 -3.38
C TRP A 171 17.43 12.25 -4.31
N VAL A 172 17.35 13.57 -4.48
CA VAL A 172 18.43 14.33 -5.13
C VAL A 172 19.22 15.08 -4.06
N MET A 173 20.38 14.52 -3.67
CA MET A 173 21.50 15.35 -3.24
C MET A 173 22.40 15.56 -4.45
N GLN A 174 22.27 16.68 -5.14
CA GLN A 174 23.36 17.25 -5.91
C GLN A 174 23.44 18.74 -5.63
N ILE A 175 24.29 19.11 -4.68
CA ILE A 175 24.96 20.41 -4.71
C ILE A 175 26.29 20.14 -5.40
N THR A 176 26.35 20.35 -6.72
CA THR A 176 27.62 20.52 -7.42
C THR A 176 27.91 22.02 -7.41
N LEU A 177 28.71 22.47 -6.46
CA LEU A 177 29.19 23.85 -6.40
C LEU A 177 30.37 23.99 -7.38
N TRP A 178 30.20 24.75 -8.47
CA TRP A 178 31.33 25.18 -9.29
C TRP A 178 31.95 26.42 -8.64
N LEU A 179 33.14 26.27 -8.04
CA LEU A 179 33.98 27.41 -7.70
C LEU A 179 34.85 27.75 -8.91
N THR A 180 34.43 28.73 -9.71
CA THR A 180 35.33 29.37 -10.68
C THR A 180 36.21 30.36 -9.92
N HIS A 181 37.52 30.11 -9.90
CA HIS A 181 38.50 31.10 -9.43
C HIS A 181 38.68 32.14 -10.54
N PRO A 182 38.55 33.45 -10.27
CA PRO A 182 39.05 34.48 -11.16
C PRO A 182 40.56 34.64 -10.97
N ASP A 183 41.31 34.62 -12.08
CA ASP A 183 42.67 35.15 -12.15
C ASP A 183 42.66 36.69 -12.09
#